data_AF-A0A356PBD5-F1
#
_entry.id   AF-A0A356PBD5-F1
#
_cell.length_a   1.000
_cell.length_b   1.000
_cell.length_c   1.000
_cell.angle_alpha   90.00
_cell.angle_beta   90.00
_cell.angle_gamma   90.00
#
_symmetry.space_group_name_H-M   'P 1'
#
loop_
_entity.id
_entity.type
_entity.pdbx_description
1 polymer ?
#
loop_
_entity_poly.entity_id
_entity_poly.type
_entity_poly.pdbx_seq_one_letter_code
_entity_poly.pdbx_strand_id
1 'polypeptide(L)' 'MSTPMMLQYRGIKEKAPGTILFYRLGDFYEMFGEDAELAAPILQIALTGRDAGGGKRIAMCGVPY' A
#
# COMPACT_ATOMS: atom_id res chain seq x y z
N MET A 1 9.02 -5.34 -13.34
CA MET A 1 8.06 -6.44 -13.06
C MET A 1 7.52 -6.23 -11.66
N SER A 2 6.20 -6.09 -11.51
CA SER A 2 5.52 -5.99 -10.22
C SER A 2 5.49 -7.35 -9.54
N THR A 3 5.81 -7.42 -8.24
CA THR A 3 5.76 -8.65 -7.46
C THR A 3 4.36 -9.28 -7.46
N PRO A 4 4.22 -10.61 -7.22
CA PRO A 4 2.91 -11.26 -7.14
C PRO A 4 1.94 -10.59 -6.16
N MET A 5 2.46 -10.11 -5.03
CA MET A 5 1.68 -9.38 -4.03
C MET A 5 1.13 -8.05 -4.59
N MET A 6 1.95 -7.27 -5.31
CA MET A 6 1.49 -6.01 -5.91
C MET A 6 0.48 -6.22 -7.04
N LEU A 7 0.56 -7.35 -7.76
CA LEU A 7 -0.45 -7.72 -8.75
C LEU A 7 -1.81 -8.00 -8.07
N GLN A 8 -1.80 -8.73 -6.95
CA GLN A 8 -3.01 -8.99 -6.17
C GLN A 8 -3.60 -7.70 -5.59
N TYR A 9 -2.77 -6.82 -5.02
CA TYR A 9 -3.20 -5.51 -4.51
C TYR A 9 -3.94 -4.71 -5.57
N ARG A 10 -3.35 -4.59 -6.78
CA ARG A 10 -3.97 -3.85 -7.90
C ARG A 10 -5.29 -4.47 -8.36
N GLY A 11 -5.35 -5.80 -8.48
CA GLY A 11 -6.59 -6.48 -8.88
C GLY A 11 -7.74 -6.33 -7.88
N ILE A 12 -7.45 -6.14 -6.59
CA ILE A 12 -8.46 -5.80 -5.59
C ILE A 12 -8.82 -4.31 -5.68
N LYS A 13 -7.82 -3.44 -5.83
CA LYS A 13 -8.00 -2.00 -5.95
C LYS A 13 -8.90 -1.60 -7.12
N GLU A 14 -8.76 -2.28 -8.26
CA GLU A 14 -9.59 -2.08 -9.45
C GLU A 14 -11.09 -2.29 -9.19
N LYS A 15 -11.46 -3.08 -8.17
CA LYS A 15 -12.86 -3.31 -7.78
C LYS A 15 -13.43 -2.17 -6.93
N ALA A 16 -12.60 -1.28 -6.40
CA ALA A 16 -12.99 -0.17 -5.53
C ALA A 16 -12.21 1.12 -5.89
N PRO A 17 -12.40 1.66 -7.11
CA PRO A 17 -11.69 2.86 -7.55
C PRO A 17 -12.02 4.06 -6.65
N GLY A 18 -11.04 4.96 -6.45
CA GLY A 18 -11.21 6.18 -5.65
C GLY A 18 -11.30 6.00 -4.13
N THR A 19 -11.19 4.77 -3.63
CA THR A 19 -11.13 4.48 -2.18
C THR A 19 -9.68 4.41 -1.69
N ILE A 20 -9.42 4.20 -0.40
CA ILE A 20 -8.10 3.78 0.12
C ILE A 20 -8.21 2.30 0.48
N LEU A 21 -7.31 1.46 -0.05
CA LEU A 21 -7.35 0.02 0.20
C LEU A 21 -6.44 -0.35 1.38
N PHE A 22 -7.05 -0.74 2.49
CA PHE A 22 -6.35 -1.37 3.62
C PHE A 22 -6.09 -2.83 3.30
N TYR A 23 -4.87 -3.14 2.85
CA TYR A 23 -4.48 -4.48 2.45
C TYR A 23 -3.84 -5.22 3.62
N ARG A 24 -4.46 -6.32 4.06
CA ARG A 24 -3.94 -7.08 5.20
C ARG A 24 -2.66 -7.83 4.81
N LEU A 25 -1.59 -7.57 5.55
CA LEU A 25 -0.31 -8.26 5.42
C LEU A 25 0.19 -8.65 6.82
N GLY A 26 -0.10 -9.89 7.21
CA GLY A 26 0.12 -10.35 8.59
C GLY A 26 -0.79 -9.61 9.58
N ASP A 27 -0.15 -8.97 10.57
CA ASP A 27 -0.79 -8.23 11.66
C ASP A 27 -0.93 -6.74 11.37
N PHE A 28 -0.77 -6.32 10.10
CA PHE A 28 -0.93 -4.94 9.68
C PHE A 28 -1.92 -4.83 8.52
N TYR A 29 -2.61 -3.69 8.47
CA TYR A 29 -3.20 -3.17 7.25
C TYR A 29 -2.22 -2.19 6.62
N GLU A 30 -1.66 -2.57 5.47
CA GLU A 30 -0.73 -1.76 4.69
C GLU A 30 -1.46 -1.14 3.49
N MET A 31 -1.07 0.09 3.16
CA MET A 31 -1.47 0.82 1.96
C MET A 31 -0.22 1.09 1.12
N PHE A 32 -0.35 1.12 -0.21
CA PHE A 32 0.78 1.29 -1.12
C PHE A 32 0.54 2.35 -2.18
N GLY A 33 1.62 3.02 -2.61
CA GLY A 33 1.59 4.03 -3.67
C GLY A 33 0.76 5.25 -3.28
N GLU A 34 -0.13 5.70 -4.17
CA GLU A 34 -0.99 6.86 -3.97
C GLU A 34 -1.86 6.74 -2.70
N ASP A 35 -2.33 5.53 -2.38
CA ASP A 35 -3.10 5.28 -1.15
C ASP A 35 -2.27 5.58 0.09
N ALA A 36 -0.99 5.23 0.08
CA ALA A 36 -0.08 5.51 1.19
C ALA A 36 0.23 7.01 1.31
N GLU A 37 0.49 7.67 0.18
CA GLU A 37 0.77 9.11 0.11
C GLU A 37 -0.42 9.95 0.60
N LEU A 38 -1.64 9.50 0.31
CA LEU A 38 -2.87 10.15 0.79
C LEU A 38 -3.16 9.81 2.26
N ALA A 39 -3.06 8.54 2.65
CA ALA A 39 -3.44 8.09 3.99
C ALA A 39 -2.48 8.56 5.08
N ALA A 40 -1.17 8.55 4.82
CA ALA A 40 -0.16 8.87 5.83
C ALA A 40 -0.37 10.23 6.53
N PRO A 41 -0.54 11.36 5.82
CA PRO A 41 -0.81 12.64 6.47
C PRO A 41 -2.19 12.72 7.12
N ILE A 42 -3.22 12.08 6.54
CA ILE A 42 -4.60 12.07 7.08
C ILE A 42 -4.65 11.35 8.42
N LEU A 43 -4.00 10.19 8.50
CA LEU A 43 -3.98 9.32 9.68
C LEU A 43 -2.84 9.68 10.65
N GLN A 44 -1.98 10.64 10.28
CA GLN A 44 -0.79 11.03 11.03
C GLN A 44 0.14 9.84 11.35
N ILE A 45 0.35 8.97 10.37
CA ILE A 45 1.26 7.82 10.46
C ILE A 45 2.46 8.01 9.53
N ALA A 46 3.54 7.28 9.82
CA ALA A 46 4.76 7.39 9.03
C ALA A 46 4.56 6.91 7.58
N LEU A 47 4.92 7.77 6.62
CA LEU A 47 5.11 7.37 5.22
C LEU A 47 6.51 6.80 5.05
N THR A 48 6.59 5.56 4.57
CA THR A 48 7.85 4.82 4.36
C THR A 48 7.91 4.30 2.93
N GLY A 49 8.95 3.53 2.60
CA GLY A 49 9.12 2.95 1.27
C GLY A 49 9.47 1.47 1.33
N ARG A 50 8.73 0.64 0.59
CA ARG A 50 8.96 -0.80 0.44
C ARG A 50 9.68 -1.10 -0.87
N ASP A 51 10.61 -2.05 -0.85
CA ASP A 51 11.22 -2.54 -2.08
C ASP A 51 10.22 -3.38 -2.89
N ALA A 52 9.97 -2.97 -4.13
CA ALA A 52 9.05 -3.64 -5.07
C ALA A 52 9.79 -4.41 -6.18
N GLY A 53 11.11 -4.61 -6.02
CA GLY A 53 11.96 -5.30 -6.98
C GLY A 53 12.52 -4.38 -8.07
N GLY A 54 13.69 -4.75 -8.61
CA GLY A 54 14.36 -3.98 -9.67
C GLY A 54 14.86 -2.61 -9.22
N GLY A 55 15.17 -2.45 -7.92
CA GLY A 55 15.69 -1.20 -7.35
C GLY A 55 14.66 -0.09 -7.18
N LYS A 56 13.37 -0.36 -7.41
CA LYS A 56 12.30 0.62 -7.25
C LYS A 56 11.63 0.46 -5.89
N ARG A 57 11.52 1.58 -5.16
CA ARG A 57 10.72 1.66 -3.93
C ARG A 57 9.33 2.17 -4.22
N ILE A 58 8.34 1.62 -3.52
CA ILE A 58 6.96 2.08 -3.52
C ILE A 58 6.63 2.70 -2.17
N ALA A 59 5.92 3.83 -2.17
CA ALA A 59 5.40 4.45 -0.95
C ALA A 59 4.53 3.45 -0.16
N MET A 60 4.63 3.46 1.16
CA MET A 60 3.92 2.53 2.04
C MET A 60 3.69 3.15 3.41
N CYS A 61 2.49 2.97 3.95
CA CYS A 61 2.18 3.20 5.37
C CYS A 61 1.24 2.09 5.86
N GLY A 62 1.11 1.93 7.18
CA GLY A 62 0.24 0.90 7.73
C GLY A 62 -0.11 1.10 9.20
N VAL A 63 -1.15 0.39 9.62
CA VAL A 63 -1.66 0.37 11.00
C VAL A 63 -1.74 -1.07 11.49
N PRO A 64 -1.54 -1.34 12.79
CA PRO A 64 -1.74 -2.69 13.34
C PRO A 64 -3.20 -3.13 13.22
N TYR A 65 -3.40 -4.46 13.12
CA TYR A 65 -4.70 -5.12 13.17
C TYR A 65 -5.29 -5.15 14.59
#